data_AF-W4VF68-F1
#
_entry.id   AF-W4VF68-F1
#
_cell.length_a   1.000
_cell.length_b   1.000
_cell.length_c   1.000
_cell.angle_alpha   90.00
_cell.angle_beta   90.00
_cell.angle_gamma   90.00
#
_symmetry.space_group_name_H-M   'P 1'
#
loop_
_entity.id
_entity.type
_entity.pdbx_description
1 polymer ?
#
loop_
_entity_poly.entity_id
_entity_poly.type
_entity_poly.pdbx_seq_one_letter_code
_entity_poly.pdbx_strand_id
1 'polypeptide(L)'
;MNRRTFLKRIFGSFITLIGLSGGTYYYAKELEPNMLDIHYVDIISKKVMSAFENYKILQFSDTHIGFHYSIEQFEKLVRKINAENADLVVFTGDLIDNPRTYTVNQRLVTLLDQIQAKDGKYWIYGNHDHGGYGTNMLKELFDQSGFELLQNGHRQINKNGDMINIIGVDDVLLGKPDINQTFQGVDQNLLTILLAHEPDYAEIAKDYPVDIQLSGHSHGGQVQLPLIGYLYTPHILLKNMWKDIIPSVIDHAIICE
;
A
#
# COMPACT_ATOMS: atom_id res chain seq x y z
N MET A 1 16.64 30.31 45.50
CA MET A 1 17.04 30.39 44.06
C MET A 1 16.83 31.84 43.60
N ASN A 2 17.82 32.50 43.00
CA ASN A 2 17.69 33.92 42.60
C ASN A 2 16.85 34.06 41.31
N ARG A 3 16.05 35.13 41.21
CA ARG A 3 15.18 35.48 40.06
C ARG A 3 15.91 35.37 38.72
N ARG A 4 17.17 35.82 38.64
CA ARG A 4 17.99 35.72 37.42
C ARG A 4 18.25 34.28 36.99
N THR A 5 18.51 33.37 37.94
CA THR A 5 18.76 31.95 37.66
C THR A 5 17.48 31.23 37.28
N PHE A 6 16.35 31.58 37.90
CA PHE A 6 15.03 31.07 37.53
C PHE A 6 14.64 31.46 36.10
N LEU A 7 14.78 32.74 35.74
CA LEU A 7 14.47 33.24 34.40
C LEU A 7 15.36 32.61 33.31
N LYS A 8 16.67 32.42 33.58
CA LYS A 8 17.58 31.73 32.64
C LYS A 8 17.18 30.27 32.42
N ARG A 9 16.74 29.56 33.46
CA ARG A 9 16.28 28.18 33.34
C ARG A 9 14.98 28.09 32.55
N ILE A 10 13.99 28.95 32.83
CA ILE A 10 12.75 29.01 32.05
C ILE A 10 13.04 29.30 30.58
N PHE A 11 13.86 30.31 30.30
CA PHE A 11 14.20 30.68 28.93
C PHE A 11 14.95 29.57 28.18
N GLY A 12 15.91 28.92 28.85
CA GLY A 12 16.60 27.75 28.31
C GLY A 12 15.66 26.59 28.00
N SER A 13 14.78 26.22 28.95
CA SER A 13 13.77 25.18 28.75
C SER A 13 12.80 25.52 27.61
N PHE A 14 12.42 26.79 27.46
CA PHE A 14 11.53 27.25 26.40
C PHE A 14 12.19 27.14 25.01
N ILE A 15 13.47 27.52 24.89
CA ILE A 15 14.25 27.33 23.66
C ILE A 15 14.38 25.84 23.32
N THR A 16 14.66 25.00 24.31
CA THR A 16 14.74 23.54 24.11
C THR A 16 13.41 22.98 23.63
N LEU A 17 12.29 23.38 24.22
CA LEU A 17 10.95 22.93 23.82
C LEU A 17 10.62 23.37 22.38
N ILE A 18 10.89 24.64 22.04
CA ILE A 18 10.67 25.16 20.68
C ILE A 18 11.58 24.47 19.67
N GLY A 19 12.86 24.25 20.02
CA GLY A 19 13.81 23.55 19.16
C GLY A 19 13.40 22.11 18.89
N LEU A 20 12.93 21.40 19.92
CA LEU A 20 12.38 20.05 19.77
C LEU A 20 11.10 20.06 18.93
N SER A 21 10.13 20.93 19.22
CA SER A 21 8.88 20.97 18.45
C SER A 21 9.10 21.37 17.00
N GLY A 22 9.99 22.34 16.75
CA GLY A 22 10.33 22.78 15.40
C GLY A 22 11.12 21.73 14.62
N GLY A 23 12.08 21.07 15.28
CA GLY A 23 12.83 19.97 14.71
C GLY A 23 11.95 18.75 14.40
N THR A 24 11.07 18.36 15.32
CA THR A 24 10.10 17.28 15.10
C THR A 24 9.12 17.61 13.98
N TYR A 25 8.60 18.84 13.93
CA TYR A 25 7.72 19.28 12.84
C TYR A 25 8.43 19.25 11.49
N TYR A 26 9.67 19.77 11.42
CA TYR A 26 10.46 19.73 10.19
C TYR A 26 10.76 18.29 9.76
N TYR A 27 11.15 17.43 10.69
CA TYR A 27 11.39 16.02 10.41
C TYR A 27 10.15 15.33 9.85
N ALA A 28 9.01 15.45 10.54
CA ALA A 28 7.75 14.82 10.14
C ALA A 28 7.19 15.35 8.81
N LYS A 29 7.49 16.59 8.44
CA LYS A 29 6.95 17.20 7.22
C LYS A 29 7.89 17.07 6.02
N GLU A 30 9.19 17.21 6.22
CA GLU A 30 10.14 17.42 5.12
C GLU A 30 11.13 16.24 4.96
N LEU A 31 11.40 15.48 6.02
CA LEU A 31 12.36 14.38 5.98
C LEU A 31 11.68 13.03 5.84
N GLU A 32 10.84 12.66 6.82
CA GLU A 32 10.23 11.34 6.91
C GLU A 32 9.39 10.97 5.66
N PRO A 33 8.56 11.86 5.08
CA PRO A 33 7.80 11.53 3.86
C PRO A 33 8.66 11.31 2.60
N ASN A 34 9.96 11.68 2.66
CA ASN A 34 10.92 11.45 1.58
C ASN A 34 11.81 10.22 1.84
N MET A 35 11.66 9.57 2.99
CA MET A 35 12.38 8.35 3.37
C MET A 35 11.58 7.12 2.95
N LEU A 36 11.51 6.88 1.65
CA LEU A 36 10.98 5.62 1.13
C LEU A 36 11.77 4.43 1.72
N ASP A 37 11.07 3.51 2.35
CA ASP A 37 11.58 2.18 2.68
C ASP A 37 10.94 1.12 1.78
N ILE A 38 11.65 0.01 1.55
CA ILE A 38 11.17 -1.10 0.73
C ILE A 38 11.32 -2.38 1.55
N HIS A 39 10.21 -3.09 1.74
CA HIS A 39 10.19 -4.32 2.50
C HIS A 39 10.20 -5.54 1.60
N TYR A 40 11.14 -6.45 1.85
CA TYR A 40 11.25 -7.74 1.18
C TYR A 40 10.68 -8.83 2.07
N VAL A 41 9.80 -9.65 1.51
CA VAL A 41 9.08 -10.72 2.22
C VAL A 41 9.14 -12.00 1.42
N ASP A 42 9.79 -13.02 1.99
CA ASP A 42 9.83 -14.34 1.36
C ASP A 42 8.55 -15.13 1.67
N ILE A 43 7.83 -15.55 0.62
CA ILE A 43 6.63 -16.39 0.78
C ILE A 43 7.00 -17.85 0.61
N ILE A 44 6.97 -18.60 1.71
CA ILE A 44 7.21 -20.05 1.69
C ILE A 44 5.88 -20.80 1.82
N SER A 45 5.40 -21.37 0.72
CA SER A 45 4.19 -22.19 0.71
C SER A 45 4.35 -23.43 -0.17
N LYS A 46 3.69 -24.53 0.20
CA LYS A 46 3.63 -25.76 -0.60
C LYS A 46 2.86 -25.59 -1.91
N LYS A 47 2.08 -24.51 -2.03
CA LYS A 47 1.35 -24.14 -3.26
C LYS A 47 2.19 -23.31 -4.23
N VAL A 48 3.37 -22.85 -3.82
CA VAL A 48 4.31 -22.20 -4.74
C VAL A 48 4.87 -23.29 -5.65
N MET A 49 4.51 -23.22 -6.92
CA MET A 49 4.99 -24.15 -7.94
C MET A 49 6.34 -23.72 -8.50
N SER A 50 7.02 -24.65 -9.16
CA SER A 50 8.41 -24.47 -9.61
C SER A 50 8.63 -23.25 -10.51
N ALA A 51 7.67 -22.91 -11.39
CA ALA A 51 7.81 -21.74 -12.26
C ALA A 51 7.69 -20.41 -11.50
N PHE A 52 7.17 -20.44 -10.27
CA PHE A 52 7.02 -19.29 -9.38
C PHE A 52 8.11 -19.24 -8.29
N GLU A 53 9.18 -20.05 -8.40
CA GLU A 53 10.35 -19.87 -7.54
C GLU A 53 11.05 -18.53 -7.85
N ASN A 54 11.31 -17.73 -6.79
CA ASN A 54 11.84 -16.35 -6.88
C ASN A 54 10.94 -15.42 -7.72
N TYR A 55 9.63 -15.66 -7.69
CA TYR A 55 8.65 -14.84 -8.38
C TYR A 55 8.39 -13.56 -7.61
N LYS A 56 8.70 -12.42 -8.22
CA LYS A 56 8.63 -11.14 -7.53
C LYS A 56 7.28 -10.44 -7.75
N ILE A 57 6.52 -10.25 -6.67
CA ILE A 57 5.30 -9.44 -6.66
C ILE A 57 5.57 -8.15 -5.90
N LEU A 58 5.40 -7.01 -6.56
CA LEU A 58 5.52 -5.70 -5.91
C LEU A 58 4.13 -5.10 -5.69
N GLN A 59 3.78 -4.84 -4.44
CA GLN A 59 2.59 -4.13 -4.02
C GLN A 59 2.92 -2.70 -3.60
N PHE A 60 2.28 -1.71 -4.20
CA PHE A 60 2.28 -0.33 -3.68
C PHE A 60 0.84 0.13 -3.42
N SER A 61 0.67 1.17 -2.62
CA SER A 61 -0.65 1.61 -2.15
C SER A 61 -0.60 3.04 -1.65
N ASP A 62 -1.76 3.64 -1.41
CA ASP A 62 -1.96 4.84 -0.58
C ASP A 62 -1.02 5.99 -0.97
N THR A 63 -0.84 6.22 -2.27
CA THR A 63 0.07 7.28 -2.72
C THR A 63 -0.49 8.68 -2.47
N HIS A 64 -1.81 8.81 -2.31
CA HIS A 64 -2.52 10.07 -2.02
C HIS A 64 -1.94 11.28 -2.78
N ILE A 65 -1.78 11.14 -4.10
CA ILE A 65 -1.27 12.23 -4.95
C ILE A 65 -2.21 13.43 -4.80
N GLY A 66 -1.66 14.59 -4.46
CA GLY A 66 -2.46 15.75 -4.11
C GLY A 66 -1.72 16.75 -3.22
N PHE A 67 -2.33 17.09 -2.09
CA PHE A 67 -1.92 18.22 -1.27
C PHE A 67 -0.52 18.06 -0.66
N HIS A 68 -0.18 16.85 -0.20
CA HIS A 68 1.10 16.55 0.45
C HIS A 68 2.07 15.72 -0.40
N TYR A 69 1.57 15.01 -1.42
CA TYR A 69 2.38 14.15 -2.28
C TYR A 69 2.30 14.58 -3.74
N SER A 70 3.44 15.02 -4.28
CA SER A 70 3.51 15.62 -5.61
C SER A 70 3.69 14.57 -6.72
N ILE A 71 3.35 14.95 -7.94
CA ILE A 71 3.58 14.12 -9.13
C ILE A 71 5.09 13.83 -9.34
N GLU A 72 5.98 14.74 -8.95
CA GLU A 72 7.43 14.52 -9.01
C GLU A 72 7.91 13.48 -7.99
N GLN A 73 7.26 13.41 -6.81
CA GLN A 73 7.52 12.35 -5.84
C GLN A 73 7.00 11.01 -6.39
N PHE A 74 5.81 11.00 -6.99
CA PHE A 74 5.28 9.81 -7.66
C PHE A 74 6.21 9.32 -8.79
N GLU A 75 6.78 10.22 -9.58
CA GLU A 75 7.77 9.86 -10.60
C GLU A 75 9.04 9.22 -10.00
N LYS A 76 9.50 9.67 -8.83
CA LYS A 76 10.60 9.00 -8.10
C LYS A 76 10.19 7.60 -7.64
N LEU A 77 8.96 7.43 -7.17
CA LEU A 77 8.43 6.12 -6.79
C LEU A 77 8.40 5.17 -7.99
N VAL A 78 7.86 5.59 -9.14
CA VAL A 78 7.83 4.79 -10.37
C VAL A 78 9.22 4.30 -10.78
N ARG A 79 10.23 5.18 -10.73
CA ARG A 79 11.62 4.78 -11.01
C ARG A 79 12.12 3.69 -10.08
N LYS A 80 11.74 3.75 -8.80
CA LYS A 80 12.16 2.75 -7.81
C LYS A 80 11.39 1.44 -7.98
N ILE A 81 10.08 1.48 -8.22
CA ILE A 81 9.27 0.30 -8.58
C ILE A 81 9.91 -0.44 -9.75
N ASN A 82 10.28 0.28 -10.81
CA ASN A 82 10.91 -0.34 -11.98
C ASN A 82 12.31 -0.90 -11.70
N ALA A 83 13.06 -0.31 -10.76
CA ALA A 83 14.38 -0.80 -10.37
C ALA A 83 14.32 -2.18 -9.68
N GLU A 84 13.18 -2.54 -9.12
CA GLU A 84 12.96 -3.83 -8.45
C GLU A 84 12.77 -4.99 -9.44
N ASN A 85 12.48 -4.68 -10.71
CA ASN A 85 12.29 -5.66 -11.78
C ASN A 85 11.25 -6.74 -11.43
N ALA A 86 10.13 -6.33 -10.84
CA ALA A 86 9.05 -7.23 -10.43
C ALA A 86 8.44 -7.98 -11.64
N ASP A 87 8.03 -9.23 -11.41
CA ASP A 87 7.30 -10.01 -12.39
C ASP A 87 5.83 -9.56 -12.44
N LEU A 88 5.26 -9.23 -11.29
CA LEU A 88 3.90 -8.71 -11.14
C LEU A 88 3.88 -7.43 -10.30
N VAL A 89 3.06 -6.45 -10.68
CA VAL A 89 2.83 -5.24 -9.87
C VAL A 89 1.36 -5.13 -9.49
N VAL A 90 1.09 -4.83 -8.23
CA VAL A 90 -0.27 -4.66 -7.70
C VAL A 90 -0.39 -3.30 -7.01
N PHE A 91 -1.53 -2.64 -7.20
CA PHE A 91 -1.87 -1.39 -6.52
C PHE A 91 -3.11 -1.58 -5.64
N THR A 92 -2.97 -1.41 -4.33
CA THR A 92 -4.04 -1.72 -3.37
C THR A 92 -4.89 -0.52 -2.95
N GLY A 93 -5.00 0.49 -3.82
CA GLY A 93 -5.95 1.60 -3.66
C GLY A 93 -5.35 2.89 -3.11
N ASP A 94 -6.17 3.93 -3.11
CA ASP A 94 -5.90 5.30 -2.65
C ASP A 94 -4.81 6.03 -3.45
N LEU A 95 -5.05 6.19 -4.75
CA LEU A 95 -4.12 6.87 -5.66
C LEU A 95 -4.11 8.39 -5.40
N ILE A 96 -5.29 8.98 -5.18
CA ILE A 96 -5.47 10.43 -5.13
C ILE A 96 -6.06 10.84 -3.77
N ASP A 97 -5.46 11.84 -3.14
CA ASP A 97 -5.87 12.32 -1.81
C ASP A 97 -7.33 12.83 -1.79
N ASN A 98 -7.69 13.66 -2.77
CA ASN A 98 -9.03 14.22 -2.89
C ASN A 98 -9.48 14.28 -4.35
N PRO A 99 -10.17 13.23 -4.84
CA PRO A 99 -10.67 13.17 -6.22
C PRO A 99 -11.57 14.34 -6.63
N ARG A 100 -12.28 14.96 -5.68
CA ARG A 100 -13.20 16.07 -5.99
C ARG A 100 -12.46 17.33 -6.47
N THR A 101 -11.26 17.55 -5.96
CA THR A 101 -10.48 18.77 -6.22
C THR A 101 -9.27 18.51 -7.12
N TYR A 102 -8.90 17.24 -7.31
CA TYR A 102 -7.75 16.88 -8.11
C TYR A 102 -8.08 16.84 -9.61
N THR A 103 -7.30 17.56 -10.41
CA THR A 103 -7.40 17.50 -11.86
C THR A 103 -6.43 16.44 -12.38
N VAL A 104 -6.96 15.30 -12.82
CA VAL A 104 -6.17 14.29 -13.52
C VAL A 104 -5.55 14.92 -14.76
N ASN A 105 -4.25 14.69 -14.92
CA ASN A 105 -3.50 15.13 -16.07
C ASN A 105 -2.83 13.94 -16.75
N GLN A 106 -2.48 14.11 -18.02
CA GLN A 106 -1.86 13.04 -18.82
C GLN A 106 -0.53 12.54 -18.24
N ARG A 107 0.20 13.39 -17.49
CA ARG A 107 1.47 13.00 -16.87
C ARG A 107 1.28 11.87 -15.86
N LEU A 108 0.19 11.88 -15.08
CA LEU A 108 -0.11 10.79 -14.14
C LEU A 108 -0.35 9.46 -14.88
N VAL A 109 -1.15 9.50 -15.95
CA VAL A 109 -1.39 8.32 -16.80
C VAL A 109 -0.07 7.78 -17.36
N THR A 110 0.79 8.65 -17.90
CA THR A 110 2.10 8.26 -18.43
C THR A 110 3.00 7.67 -17.36
N LEU A 111 3.00 8.19 -16.14
CA LEU A 111 3.82 7.65 -15.05
C LEU A 111 3.36 6.25 -14.62
N LEU A 112 2.06 6.00 -14.56
CA LEU A 112 1.52 4.67 -14.29
C LEU A 112 1.77 3.68 -15.43
N ASP A 113 1.67 4.15 -16.68
CA ASP A 113 2.00 3.35 -17.86
C ASP A 113 3.48 2.92 -17.87
N GLN A 114 4.38 3.81 -17.43
CA GLN A 114 5.81 3.53 -17.31
C GLN A 114 6.16 2.42 -16.30
N ILE A 115 5.27 2.07 -15.36
CA ILE A 115 5.50 0.94 -14.47
C ILE A 115 5.56 -0.34 -15.29
N GLN A 116 6.65 -1.10 -15.14
CA GLN A 116 6.93 -2.33 -15.86
C GLN A 116 6.70 -3.55 -14.97
N ALA A 117 5.94 -4.51 -15.48
CA ALA A 117 5.71 -5.81 -14.86
C ALA A 117 5.52 -6.84 -15.98
N LYS A 118 6.24 -7.96 -15.93
CA LYS A 118 6.26 -8.94 -17.04
C LYS A 118 4.93 -9.65 -17.22
N ASP A 119 4.27 -9.96 -16.12
CA ASP A 119 3.07 -10.81 -16.08
C ASP A 119 1.80 -10.03 -15.76
N GLY A 120 1.88 -8.70 -15.66
CA GLY A 120 0.73 -7.80 -15.58
C GLY A 120 0.76 -6.82 -14.41
N LYS A 121 -0.18 -5.89 -14.47
CA LYS A 121 -0.40 -4.85 -13.47
C LYS A 121 -1.85 -4.90 -13.03
N TYR A 122 -2.10 -5.07 -11.74
CA TYR A 122 -3.45 -5.20 -11.20
C TYR A 122 -3.73 -4.14 -10.15
N TRP A 123 -4.98 -3.73 -10.02
CA TRP A 123 -5.36 -2.79 -8.97
C TRP A 123 -6.76 -3.02 -8.44
N ILE A 124 -7.01 -2.48 -7.25
CA ILE A 124 -8.32 -2.39 -6.61
C ILE A 124 -8.57 -0.94 -6.18
N TYR A 125 -9.83 -0.60 -5.94
CA TYR A 125 -10.17 0.68 -5.33
C TYR A 125 -9.82 0.71 -3.85
N GLY A 126 -9.38 1.87 -3.38
CA GLY A 126 -9.45 2.24 -1.96
C GLY A 126 -10.64 3.17 -1.66
N ASN A 127 -10.74 3.58 -0.41
CA ASN A 127 -11.89 4.35 0.05
C ASN A 127 -11.82 5.81 -0.46
N HIS A 128 -10.63 6.40 -0.58
CA HIS A 128 -10.52 7.71 -1.22
C HIS A 128 -10.87 7.64 -2.71
N ASP A 129 -10.56 6.52 -3.37
CA ASP A 129 -10.84 6.33 -4.78
C ASP A 129 -12.34 6.24 -5.10
N HIS A 130 -13.14 5.61 -4.23
CA HIS A 130 -14.60 5.69 -4.30
C HIS A 130 -15.15 7.03 -3.79
N GLY A 131 -14.48 7.62 -2.81
CA GLY A 131 -14.80 8.92 -2.25
C GLY A 131 -14.79 10.04 -3.29
N GLY A 132 -15.58 11.08 -3.04
CA GLY A 132 -15.46 12.34 -3.78
C GLY A 132 -15.76 12.26 -5.29
N TYR A 133 -16.47 11.23 -5.78
CA TYR A 133 -16.73 10.94 -7.19
C TYR A 133 -15.50 10.44 -7.99
N GLY A 134 -14.50 9.86 -7.32
CA GLY A 134 -13.29 9.35 -7.94
C GLY A 134 -13.46 8.09 -8.79
N THR A 135 -14.48 7.27 -8.53
CA THR A 135 -14.58 5.88 -9.06
C THR A 135 -14.40 5.78 -10.57
N ASN A 136 -15.21 6.53 -11.35
CA ASN A 136 -15.16 6.47 -12.81
C ASN A 136 -13.90 7.15 -13.36
N MET A 137 -13.52 8.28 -12.77
CA MET A 137 -12.34 9.04 -13.18
C MET A 137 -11.06 8.22 -13.00
N LEU A 138 -10.91 7.53 -11.88
CA LEU A 138 -9.77 6.64 -11.64
C LEU A 138 -9.83 5.39 -12.50
N LYS A 139 -11.02 4.84 -12.75
CA LYS A 139 -11.15 3.74 -13.69
C LYS A 139 -10.61 4.11 -15.08
N GLU A 140 -11.06 5.24 -15.60
CA GLU A 140 -10.63 5.75 -16.91
C GLU A 140 -9.13 6.03 -16.96
N LEU A 141 -8.56 6.53 -15.87
CA LEU A 141 -7.13 6.76 -15.71
C LEU A 141 -6.33 5.45 -15.73
N PHE A 142 -6.74 4.45 -14.95
CA PHE A 142 -6.02 3.18 -14.89
C PHE A 142 -6.18 2.35 -16.17
N ASP A 143 -7.36 2.37 -16.80
CA ASP A 143 -7.63 1.73 -18.09
C ASP A 143 -6.64 2.22 -19.17
N GLN A 144 -6.18 3.48 -19.10
CA GLN A 144 -5.19 4.06 -20.00
C GLN A 144 -3.72 3.78 -19.62
N SER A 145 -3.48 3.21 -18.43
CA SER A 145 -2.14 2.97 -17.89
C SER A 145 -1.71 1.51 -17.91
N GLY A 146 -2.55 0.63 -18.47
CA GLY A 146 -2.27 -0.80 -18.57
C GLY A 146 -2.42 -1.57 -17.26
N PHE A 147 -3.10 -0.99 -16.27
CA PHE A 147 -3.50 -1.69 -15.03
C PHE A 147 -4.90 -2.27 -15.19
N GLU A 148 -5.08 -3.52 -14.78
CA GLU A 148 -6.37 -4.20 -14.81
C GLU A 148 -7.06 -4.16 -13.45
N LEU A 149 -8.31 -3.69 -13.43
CA LEU A 149 -9.12 -3.58 -12.21
C LEU A 149 -9.65 -4.96 -11.78
N LEU A 150 -9.41 -5.32 -10.51
CA LEU A 150 -9.96 -6.51 -9.87
C LEU A 150 -11.07 -6.14 -8.87
N GLN A 151 -12.21 -5.67 -9.37
CA GLN A 151 -13.38 -5.37 -8.55
C GLN A 151 -14.26 -6.61 -8.39
N ASN A 152 -14.22 -7.24 -7.20
CA ASN A 152 -14.87 -8.54 -6.93
C ASN A 152 -14.59 -9.59 -8.01
N GLY A 153 -13.32 -9.68 -8.42
CA GLY A 153 -12.90 -10.42 -9.59
C GLY A 153 -11.54 -11.07 -9.40
N HIS A 154 -11.16 -11.93 -10.34
CA HIS A 154 -9.92 -12.69 -10.26
C HIS A 154 -9.22 -12.78 -11.62
N ARG A 155 -7.93 -13.08 -11.57
CA ARG A 155 -7.10 -13.46 -12.71
C ARG A 155 -6.20 -14.62 -12.33
N GLN A 156 -5.93 -15.49 -13.30
CA GLN A 156 -4.93 -16.53 -13.18
C GLN A 156 -3.67 -16.09 -13.90
N ILE A 157 -2.56 -16.04 -13.18
CA ILE A 157 -1.25 -15.73 -13.74
C ILE A 157 -0.62 -17.05 -14.12
N ASN A 158 -0.26 -17.20 -15.40
CA ASN A 158 0.35 -18.42 -15.92
C ASN A 158 1.82 -18.19 -16.23
N LYS A 159 2.70 -19.02 -15.66
CA LYS A 159 4.12 -19.03 -15.96
C LYS A 159 4.54 -20.46 -16.29
N ASN A 160 4.91 -20.69 -17.55
CA ASN A 160 5.36 -22.00 -18.05
C ASN A 160 4.40 -23.18 -17.75
N GLY A 161 3.08 -22.93 -17.65
CA GLY A 161 2.07 -23.95 -17.38
C GLY A 161 1.66 -24.08 -15.91
N ASP A 162 2.47 -23.56 -14.98
CA ASP A 162 2.07 -23.39 -13.59
C ASP A 162 1.20 -22.13 -13.46
N MET A 163 0.30 -22.09 -12.48
CA MET A 163 -0.63 -20.97 -12.28
C MET A 163 -0.76 -20.52 -10.81
N ILE A 164 -0.93 -19.22 -10.60
CA ILE A 164 -1.39 -18.67 -9.32
C ILE A 164 -2.65 -17.84 -9.54
N ASN A 165 -3.48 -17.69 -8.51
CA ASN A 165 -4.62 -16.79 -8.55
C ASN A 165 -4.24 -15.45 -7.92
N ILE A 166 -4.58 -14.37 -8.61
CA ILE A 166 -4.70 -13.05 -8.01
C ILE A 166 -6.16 -12.64 -8.01
N ILE A 167 -6.65 -12.26 -6.84
CA ILE A 167 -8.06 -11.96 -6.63
C ILE A 167 -8.19 -10.59 -5.95
N GLY A 168 -9.25 -9.86 -6.25
CA GLY A 168 -9.51 -8.55 -5.67
C GLY A 168 -10.96 -8.41 -5.23
N VAL A 169 -11.17 -7.73 -4.11
CA VAL A 169 -12.48 -7.29 -3.66
C VAL A 169 -12.62 -5.79 -3.87
N ASP A 170 -13.84 -5.33 -4.07
CA ASP A 170 -14.17 -3.91 -4.04
C ASP A 170 -13.88 -3.32 -2.64
N ASP A 171 -13.72 -2.00 -2.56
CA ASP A 171 -13.46 -1.28 -1.31
C ASP A 171 -14.51 -1.59 -0.22
N VAL A 172 -14.07 -1.85 1.00
CA VAL A 172 -14.97 -2.33 2.08
C VAL A 172 -15.81 -1.21 2.66
N LEU A 173 -15.25 0.00 2.71
CA LEU A 173 -15.90 1.14 3.37
C LEU A 173 -16.97 1.83 2.52
N LEU A 174 -16.72 1.99 1.22
CA LEU A 174 -17.53 2.79 0.29
C LEU A 174 -17.91 2.03 -0.99
N GLY A 175 -17.30 0.88 -1.25
CA GLY A 175 -17.65 -0.03 -2.33
C GLY A 175 -18.70 -1.07 -1.93
N LYS A 176 -18.69 -2.21 -2.63
CA LYS A 176 -19.54 -3.38 -2.37
C LYS A 176 -18.70 -4.66 -2.43
N PRO A 177 -17.90 -4.97 -1.39
CA PRO A 177 -17.02 -6.14 -1.41
C PRO A 177 -17.86 -7.44 -1.49
N ASP A 178 -17.51 -8.33 -2.40
CA ASP A 178 -18.13 -9.64 -2.56
C ASP A 178 -17.09 -10.71 -2.88
N ILE A 179 -16.50 -11.28 -1.82
CA ILE A 179 -15.52 -12.36 -1.92
C ILE A 179 -16.11 -13.64 -2.52
N ASN A 180 -17.42 -13.90 -2.36
CA ASN A 180 -18.04 -15.08 -2.98
C ASN A 180 -18.04 -14.95 -4.50
N GLN A 181 -18.37 -13.75 -5.01
CA GLN A 181 -18.28 -13.42 -6.42
C GLN A 181 -16.83 -13.54 -6.91
N THR A 182 -15.87 -13.00 -6.14
CA THR A 182 -14.44 -13.08 -6.47
C THR A 182 -13.97 -14.52 -6.72
N PHE A 183 -14.44 -15.49 -5.93
CA PHE A 183 -14.09 -16.91 -6.05
C PHE A 183 -14.84 -17.69 -7.15
N GLN A 184 -15.81 -17.09 -7.85
CA GLN A 184 -16.54 -17.79 -8.91
C GLN A 184 -15.60 -18.14 -10.07
N GLY A 185 -15.32 -19.43 -10.27
CA GLY A 185 -14.42 -19.91 -11.33
C GLY A 185 -12.94 -19.96 -10.95
N VAL A 186 -12.59 -19.66 -9.69
CA VAL A 186 -11.22 -19.75 -9.17
C VAL A 186 -10.88 -21.20 -8.81
N ASP A 187 -9.73 -21.71 -9.28
CA ASP A 187 -9.18 -22.98 -8.80
C ASP A 187 -8.55 -22.79 -7.41
N GLN A 188 -9.26 -23.27 -6.38
CA GLN A 188 -8.89 -23.09 -4.97
C GLN A 188 -7.66 -23.92 -4.54
N ASN A 189 -7.16 -24.81 -5.41
CA ASN A 189 -5.94 -25.58 -5.13
C ASN A 189 -4.66 -24.78 -5.40
N LEU A 190 -4.75 -23.73 -6.23
CA LEU A 190 -3.61 -22.87 -6.54
C LEU A 190 -3.30 -21.90 -5.38
N LEU A 191 -2.08 -21.37 -5.38
CA LEU A 191 -1.73 -20.25 -4.50
C LEU A 191 -2.65 -19.07 -4.82
N THR A 192 -3.34 -18.55 -3.82
CA THR A 192 -4.34 -17.48 -3.98
C THR A 192 -3.96 -16.26 -3.17
N ILE A 193 -3.70 -15.15 -3.88
CA ILE A 193 -3.34 -13.85 -3.32
C ILE A 193 -4.55 -12.92 -3.44
N LEU A 194 -5.04 -12.43 -2.31
CA LEU A 194 -6.13 -11.47 -2.20
C LEU A 194 -5.59 -10.04 -2.11
N LEU A 195 -6.12 -9.16 -2.94
CA LEU A 195 -6.00 -7.71 -2.84
C LEU A 195 -7.25 -7.19 -2.14
N ALA A 196 -7.08 -6.54 -0.99
CA ALA A 196 -8.15 -5.84 -0.27
C ALA A 196 -7.59 -4.55 0.32
N HIS A 197 -8.28 -3.42 0.17
CA HIS A 197 -7.72 -2.15 0.62
C HIS A 197 -7.56 -2.11 2.14
N GLU A 198 -8.56 -2.58 2.88
CA GLU A 198 -8.58 -2.59 4.35
C GLU A 198 -7.94 -3.87 4.93
N PRO A 199 -6.89 -3.75 5.77
CA PRO A 199 -6.25 -4.91 6.41
C PRO A 199 -7.21 -5.76 7.25
N ASP A 200 -8.20 -5.12 7.89
CA ASP A 200 -9.19 -5.78 8.74
C ASP A 200 -10.07 -6.78 7.96
N TYR A 201 -10.10 -6.71 6.62
CA TYR A 201 -10.79 -7.67 5.77
C TYR A 201 -10.24 -9.10 5.93
N ALA A 202 -9.03 -9.26 6.47
CA ALA A 202 -8.43 -10.56 6.78
C ALA A 202 -9.31 -11.42 7.71
N GLU A 203 -10.10 -10.79 8.59
CA GLU A 203 -11.04 -11.51 9.46
C GLU A 203 -12.18 -12.19 8.70
N ILE A 204 -12.54 -11.68 7.52
CA ILE A 204 -13.50 -12.31 6.60
C ILE A 204 -12.76 -13.32 5.71
N ALA A 205 -11.62 -12.93 5.15
CA ALA A 205 -10.86 -13.74 4.21
C ALA A 205 -10.35 -15.07 4.81
N LYS A 206 -10.16 -15.16 6.13
CA LYS A 206 -9.72 -16.40 6.81
C LYS A 206 -10.67 -17.59 6.63
N ASP A 207 -11.94 -17.32 6.33
CA ASP A 207 -12.96 -18.36 6.10
C ASP A 207 -12.99 -18.82 4.63
N TYR A 208 -12.08 -18.31 3.80
CA TYR A 208 -11.94 -18.59 2.36
C TYR A 208 -10.56 -19.19 2.06
N PRO A 209 -10.37 -19.87 0.90
CA PRO A 209 -9.09 -20.46 0.52
C PRO A 209 -8.11 -19.39 0.00
N VAL A 210 -7.89 -18.34 0.79
CA VAL A 210 -6.89 -17.29 0.57
C VAL A 210 -5.61 -17.71 1.29
N ASP A 211 -4.49 -17.65 0.60
CA ASP A 211 -3.19 -17.95 1.21
C ASP A 211 -2.52 -16.66 1.74
N ILE A 212 -2.72 -15.54 1.04
CA ILE A 212 -2.07 -14.25 1.33
C ILE A 212 -3.05 -13.12 1.06
N GLN A 213 -3.09 -12.13 1.95
CA GLN A 213 -3.79 -10.86 1.71
C GLN A 213 -2.76 -9.72 1.66
N LEU A 214 -2.86 -8.91 0.62
CA LEU A 214 -2.11 -7.65 0.46
C LEU A 214 -3.08 -6.49 0.65
N SER A 215 -2.74 -5.58 1.55
CA SER A 215 -3.61 -4.46 1.94
C SER A 215 -2.89 -3.13 2.09
N GLY A 216 -3.67 -2.06 1.93
CA GLY A 216 -3.29 -0.66 2.11
C GLY A 216 -3.96 -0.04 3.34
N HIS A 217 -4.52 1.16 3.19
CA HIS A 217 -5.40 1.92 4.10
C HIS A 217 -4.78 2.39 5.42
N SER A 218 -3.94 1.57 6.03
CA SER A 218 -3.40 1.83 7.37
C SER A 218 -2.08 2.61 7.35
N HIS A 219 -1.52 2.92 6.17
CA HIS A 219 -0.20 3.55 6.00
C HIS A 219 0.91 2.86 6.83
N GLY A 220 0.78 1.54 7.06
CA GLY A 220 1.69 0.79 7.91
C GLY A 220 1.62 1.10 9.41
N GLY A 221 0.70 1.97 9.88
CA GLY A 221 0.46 2.39 11.27
C GLY A 221 0.22 3.91 11.40
N GLN A 222 -0.56 4.39 12.38
CA GLN A 222 -0.94 5.83 12.41
C GLN A 222 0.12 6.75 13.04
N VAL A 223 0.90 6.27 14.03
CA VAL A 223 1.97 7.06 14.66
C VAL A 223 3.12 6.14 15.07
N GLN A 224 4.28 6.33 14.43
CA GLN A 224 5.54 5.69 14.81
C GLN A 224 6.51 6.76 15.36
N LEU A 225 7.09 6.50 16.53
CA LEU A 225 8.17 7.33 17.05
C LEU A 225 9.53 6.70 16.74
N PRO A 226 10.55 7.50 16.36
CA PRO A 226 11.90 7.01 16.19
C PRO A 226 12.37 6.26 17.44
N LEU A 227 12.96 5.06 17.25
CA LEU A 227 13.49 4.17 18.31
C LEU A 227 12.47 3.52 19.25
N ILE A 228 11.24 4.03 19.33
CA ILE A 228 10.18 3.52 20.22
C ILE A 228 9.22 2.61 19.46
N GLY A 229 9.10 2.78 18.14
CA GLY A 229 8.17 2.03 17.31
C GLY A 229 6.75 2.59 17.42
N TYR A 230 5.77 1.73 17.23
CA TYR A 230 4.36 2.09 17.15
C TYR A 230 3.77 2.57 18.47
N LEU A 231 3.15 3.75 18.44
CA LEU A 231 2.31 4.22 19.55
C LEU A 231 0.85 3.77 19.38
N TYR A 232 0.38 3.69 18.14
CA TYR A 232 -0.97 3.27 17.81
C TYR A 232 -0.99 2.53 16.48
N THR A 233 -1.49 1.30 16.52
CA THR A 233 -1.85 0.49 15.36
C THR A 233 -3.31 0.07 15.50
N PRO A 234 -4.10 0.03 14.41
CA PRO A 234 -5.44 -0.53 14.46
C PRO A 234 -5.42 -1.99 14.96
N HIS A 235 -6.49 -2.38 15.65
CA HIS A 235 -6.51 -3.43 16.68
C HIS A 235 -6.28 -4.87 16.19
N ILE A 236 -6.04 -5.09 14.89
CA ILE A 236 -5.96 -6.41 14.23
C ILE A 236 -4.55 -6.76 13.69
N LEU A 237 -3.60 -5.80 13.61
CA LEU A 237 -2.23 -6.09 13.13
C LEU A 237 -1.40 -7.04 14.05
N LEU A 238 -1.93 -7.45 15.21
CA LEU A 238 -1.18 -8.21 16.22
C LEU A 238 -1.81 -9.53 16.69
N LYS A 239 -2.89 -10.02 16.05
CA LYS A 239 -3.54 -11.26 16.50
C LYS A 239 -3.62 -12.33 15.41
N ASN A 240 -2.61 -13.21 15.43
CA ASN A 240 -2.63 -14.61 15.00
C ASN A 240 -3.25 -14.88 13.61
N MET A 241 -2.44 -15.06 12.55
CA MET A 241 -2.05 -16.44 12.16
C MET A 241 -0.86 -16.52 11.20
N TRP A 242 0.09 -15.58 11.22
CA TRP A 242 1.44 -15.78 10.68
C TRP A 242 2.42 -15.01 11.56
N LYS A 243 3.15 -15.73 12.42
CA LYS A 243 4.11 -15.11 13.35
C LYS A 243 5.49 -14.84 12.74
N ASP A 244 5.71 -15.21 11.48
CA ASP A 244 7.03 -15.13 10.86
C ASP A 244 7.10 -14.22 9.63
N ILE A 245 6.05 -13.45 9.31
CA ILE A 245 6.10 -12.42 8.27
C ILE A 245 5.23 -11.25 8.71
N ILE A 246 5.85 -10.27 9.37
CA ILE A 246 5.25 -8.94 9.57
C ILE A 246 6.34 -7.92 9.26
N PRO A 247 6.36 -7.31 8.06
CA PRO A 247 7.05 -6.06 7.87
C PRO A 247 6.19 -4.94 8.41
N SER A 248 6.82 -4.17 9.26
CA SER A 248 6.34 -3.03 9.99
C SER A 248 6.52 -1.73 9.20
N VAL A 249 5.47 -0.90 9.09
CA VAL A 249 5.45 0.50 8.61
C VAL A 249 5.86 0.56 7.13
N ILE A 250 5.23 1.39 6.32
CA ILE A 250 5.84 2.61 5.76
C ILE A 250 5.02 2.87 4.51
N ASP A 251 4.74 4.14 4.22
CA ASP A 251 4.33 4.53 2.89
C ASP A 251 5.24 3.80 1.89
N HIS A 252 4.64 3.05 0.96
CA HIS A 252 5.22 2.42 -0.24
C HIS A 252 5.65 0.93 -0.23
N ALA A 253 5.50 0.34 -1.42
CA ALA A 253 6.17 -0.83 -2.01
C ALA A 253 6.60 -2.00 -1.09
N ILE A 254 5.69 -2.95 -0.83
CA ILE A 254 6.04 -4.29 -0.33
C ILE A 254 6.42 -5.16 -1.52
N ILE A 255 7.60 -5.76 -1.47
CA ILE A 255 8.06 -6.74 -2.45
C ILE A 255 7.98 -8.11 -1.79
N CYS A 256 7.09 -8.93 -2.30
CA CYS A 256 7.06 -10.33 -1.98
C CYS A 256 7.96 -11.08 -2.97
N GLU A 257 8.95 -11.80 -2.45
CA GLU A 257 9.88 -12.66 -3.20
C GLU A 257 9.59 -14.16 -2.99
#